data_AF-I4G2J0-F1
#
_entry.id   AF-I4G2J0-F1
#
_cell.length_a   1.000
_cell.length_b   1.000
_cell.length_c   1.000
_cell.angle_alpha   90.00
_cell.angle_beta   90.00
_cell.angle_gamma   90.00
#
_symmetry.space_group_name_H-M   'P 1'
#
loop_
_entity.id
_entity.type
_entity.pdbx_description
1 polymer ?
#
loop_
_entity_poly.entity_id
_entity_poly.type
_entity_poly.pdbx_seq_one_letter_code
_entity_poly.pdbx_strand_id
1 'polypeptide(L)'
;MARKRFSDLERVYNALKLGKVDPSSLPQNLDFVKYAKWREGNGPERNIVRPNLNGEVEVGVKAFGFDDADADSKQLVTISGRSSAFLNGFGPKSKFGVVTSGLTDYFKDGSFVPAKARIATIVAGTTETSKITGRKYKSKTGTAYTVPMGQTTGATRYQKAVNAILADAVFSGSGATHSISFDPEEFRRD
;
A
#
# COMPACT_ATOMS: atom_id res chain seq x y z
N MET A 1 11.11 3.83 -22.17
CA MET A 1 11.64 4.11 -20.82
C MET A 1 10.83 5.26 -20.22
N ALA A 2 9.98 5.02 -19.23
CA ALA A 2 9.24 6.10 -18.57
C ALA A 2 10.23 6.98 -17.79
N ARG A 3 10.27 8.30 -18.07
CA ARG A 3 11.06 9.25 -17.27
C ARG A 3 10.63 9.12 -15.81
N LYS A 4 11.60 9.00 -14.88
CA LYS A 4 11.32 9.05 -13.44
C LYS A 4 10.58 10.35 -13.13
N ARG A 5 9.55 10.30 -12.28
CA ARG A 5 8.62 11.41 -11.98
C ARG A 5 9.28 12.77 -11.66
N PHE A 6 10.54 12.78 -11.22
CA PHE A 6 11.30 13.99 -10.87
C PHE A 6 12.58 14.21 -11.69
N SER A 7 12.85 13.44 -12.74
CA SER A 7 14.14 13.50 -13.47
C SER A 7 14.49 14.92 -13.95
N ASP A 8 13.48 15.64 -14.44
CA ASP A 8 13.69 16.97 -15.00
C ASP A 8 13.92 18.01 -13.88
N LEU A 9 13.27 17.84 -12.72
CA LEU A 9 13.45 18.69 -11.55
C LEU A 9 14.80 18.44 -10.86
N GLU A 10 15.23 17.19 -10.79
CA GLU A 10 16.55 16.81 -10.28
C GLU A 10 17.67 17.42 -11.14
N ARG A 11 17.51 17.36 -12.47
CA ARG A 11 18.47 17.95 -13.40
C ARG A 11 18.59 19.46 -13.22
N VAL A 12 17.45 20.16 -13.08
CA VAL A 12 17.43 21.61 -12.85
C VAL A 12 18.03 21.95 -11.49
N TYR A 13 17.69 21.21 -10.43
CA TYR A 13 18.27 21.39 -9.10
C TYR A 13 19.80 21.24 -9.09
N ASN A 14 20.32 20.19 -9.75
CA ASN A 14 21.76 19.98 -9.84
C ASN A 14 22.47 21.10 -10.62
N ALA A 15 21.85 21.61 -11.69
CA ALA A 15 22.38 22.75 -12.44
C ALA A 15 22.42 24.04 -11.60
N LEU A 16 21.36 24.31 -10.81
CA LEU A 16 21.32 25.47 -9.90
C LEU A 16 22.38 25.38 -8.80
N LYS A 17 22.59 24.19 -8.22
CA LYS A 17 23.67 23.93 -7.25
C LYS A 17 25.05 24.21 -7.87
N LEU A 18 25.30 23.72 -9.08
CA LEU A 18 26.56 23.95 -9.79
C LEU A 18 26.78 25.44 -10.06
N GLY A 19 25.73 26.15 -10.45
CA GLY A 19 25.72 27.60 -10.66
C GLY A 19 25.73 28.44 -9.38
N LYS A 20 25.76 27.81 -8.19
CA LYS A 20 25.69 28.48 -6.88
C LYS A 20 24.50 29.45 -6.75
N VAL A 21 23.39 29.14 -7.40
CA VAL A 21 22.15 29.92 -7.30
C VAL A 21 21.39 29.49 -6.06
N ASP A 22 21.05 30.44 -5.18
CA ASP A 22 20.16 30.18 -4.04
C ASP A 22 18.71 30.04 -4.53
N PRO A 23 18.06 28.86 -4.39
CA PRO A 23 16.67 28.68 -4.80
C PRO A 23 15.69 29.61 -4.08
N SER A 24 16.05 30.12 -2.90
CA SER A 24 15.22 31.06 -2.12
C SER A 24 15.15 32.45 -2.75
N SER A 25 16.12 32.80 -3.61
CA SER A 25 16.15 34.07 -4.35
C SER A 25 15.25 34.06 -5.59
N LEU A 26 14.72 32.90 -5.99
CA LEU A 26 13.90 32.73 -7.18
C LEU A 26 12.39 32.81 -6.87
N PRO A 27 11.52 32.98 -7.88
CA PRO A 27 10.07 33.00 -7.67
C PRO A 27 9.56 31.71 -7.00
N GLN A 28 8.89 31.87 -5.86
CA GLN A 28 8.52 30.77 -4.95
C GLN A 28 7.37 29.89 -5.46
N ASN A 29 6.67 30.34 -6.51
CA ASN A 29 5.61 29.59 -7.17
C ASN A 29 6.14 28.50 -8.12
N LEU A 30 7.43 28.53 -8.48
CA LEU A 30 8.05 27.59 -9.41
C LEU A 30 8.21 26.18 -8.81
N ASP A 31 7.99 25.17 -9.63
CA ASP A 31 8.00 23.76 -9.20
C ASP A 31 9.38 23.27 -8.75
N PHE A 32 10.44 23.71 -9.44
CA PHE A 32 11.82 23.40 -9.08
C PHE A 32 12.30 24.12 -7.81
N VAL A 33 11.77 25.31 -7.50
CA VAL A 33 12.08 26.00 -6.23
C VAL A 33 11.47 25.24 -5.05
N LYS A 34 10.22 24.80 -5.17
CA LYS A 34 9.56 23.95 -4.16
C LYS A 34 10.27 22.61 -4.00
N TYR A 35 10.69 22.00 -5.12
CA TYR A 35 11.48 20.77 -5.11
C TYR A 35 12.84 20.94 -4.42
N ALA A 36 13.56 22.03 -4.71
CA ALA A 36 14.85 22.34 -4.09
C ALA A 36 14.70 22.52 -2.57
N LYS A 37 13.70 23.30 -2.13
CA LYS A 37 13.39 23.45 -0.70
C LYS A 37 13.10 22.12 -0.02
N TRP A 38 12.33 21.24 -0.65
CA TRP A 38 12.09 19.90 -0.13
C TRP A 38 13.36 19.06 -0.03
N ARG A 39 14.27 19.13 -1.02
CA ARG A 39 15.58 18.44 -0.97
C ARG A 39 16.51 18.98 0.11
N GLU A 40 16.39 20.26 0.43
CA GLU A 40 17.20 20.95 1.44
C GLU A 40 16.58 20.88 2.85
N GLY A 41 15.50 20.12 3.05
CA GLY A 41 14.87 19.92 4.35
C GLY A 41 13.86 21.01 4.75
N ASN A 42 13.79 22.11 3.99
CA ASN A 42 12.85 23.21 4.18
C ASN A 42 11.53 23.02 3.40
N GLY A 43 11.16 21.76 3.15
CA GLY A 43 9.94 21.40 2.44
C GLY A 43 8.68 21.57 3.29
N PRO A 44 7.50 21.35 2.69
CA PRO A 44 6.24 21.38 3.44
C PRO A 44 6.28 20.41 4.61
N GLU A 45 5.66 20.81 5.72
CA GLU A 45 5.55 19.98 6.92
C GLU A 45 5.04 18.58 6.58
N ARG A 46 5.75 17.58 7.10
CA ARG A 46 5.37 16.16 7.02
C ARG A 46 4.37 15.80 8.11
N ASN A 47 3.48 16.73 8.46
CA ASN A 47 2.47 16.49 9.48
C ASN A 47 1.44 15.51 8.89
N ILE A 48 1.71 14.21 9.11
CA ILE A 48 0.85 13.12 8.67
C ILE A 48 -0.10 12.86 9.84
N VAL A 49 -1.30 13.42 9.75
CA VAL A 49 -2.39 13.02 10.64
C VAL A 49 -2.76 11.59 10.27
N ARG A 50 -2.30 10.64 11.09
CA ARG A 50 -2.69 9.23 10.94
C ARG A 50 -4.10 9.08 11.51
N PRO A 51 -5.07 8.60 10.73
CA PRO A 51 -6.38 8.32 11.28
C PRO A 51 -6.27 7.19 12.33
N ASN A 52 -7.11 7.25 13.37
CA ASN A 52 -7.12 6.27 14.47
C ASN A 52 -7.09 4.84 13.92
N LEU A 53 -6.33 3.93 14.52
CA LEU A 53 -6.26 2.51 14.12
C LEU A 53 -7.52 1.73 14.52
N ASN A 54 -8.28 2.25 15.50
CA ASN A 54 -9.39 1.57 16.19
C ASN A 54 -8.95 0.27 16.86
N GLY A 55 -7.79 0.30 17.52
CA GLY A 55 -7.17 -0.88 18.14
C GLY A 55 -6.50 -1.80 17.14
N GLU A 56 -6.07 -2.95 17.65
CA GLU A 56 -5.42 -4.03 16.89
C GLU A 56 -6.18 -5.33 17.10
N VAL A 57 -6.22 -6.16 16.06
CA VAL A 57 -6.94 -7.44 16.06
C VAL A 57 -6.01 -8.50 15.48
N GLU A 58 -5.95 -9.66 16.12
CA GLU A 58 -5.23 -10.82 15.61
C GLU A 58 -6.10 -11.60 14.64
N VAL A 59 -5.51 -12.02 13.53
CA VAL A 59 -6.13 -12.85 12.50
C VAL A 59 -5.17 -13.93 12.06
N GLY A 60 -5.70 -15.08 11.66
CA GLY A 60 -4.93 -16.19 11.10
C GLY A 60 -4.80 -16.06 9.59
N VAL A 61 -3.62 -16.35 9.05
CA VAL A 61 -3.39 -16.55 7.63
C VAL A 61 -2.56 -17.80 7.42
N LYS A 62 -2.78 -18.50 6.30
CA LYS A 62 -1.90 -19.58 5.88
C LYS A 62 -0.83 -19.04 4.94
N ALA A 63 0.45 -19.21 5.26
CA ALA A 63 1.57 -18.79 4.42
C ALA A 63 1.56 -19.53 3.07
N PHE A 64 1.96 -18.87 1.98
CA PHE A 64 2.02 -19.52 0.68
C PHE A 64 3.23 -20.47 0.60
N GLY A 65 3.21 -21.39 -0.38
CA GLY A 65 4.32 -22.30 -0.63
C GLY A 65 4.36 -23.56 0.25
N PHE A 66 3.63 -23.58 1.37
CA PHE A 66 3.35 -24.77 2.16
C PHE A 66 2.20 -25.59 1.59
N ASP A 67 2.09 -26.86 1.99
CA ASP A 67 0.91 -27.67 1.69
C ASP A 67 -0.28 -27.23 2.56
N ASP A 68 -1.51 -27.37 2.05
CA ASP A 68 -2.73 -26.87 2.71
C ASP A 68 -2.96 -27.48 4.12
N ALA A 69 -2.44 -28.69 4.35
CA ALA A 69 -2.56 -29.43 5.61
C ALA A 69 -1.39 -29.15 6.57
N ASP A 70 -0.38 -28.40 6.15
CA ASP A 70 0.81 -28.14 6.95
C ASP A 70 0.47 -27.21 8.12
N ALA A 71 0.80 -27.65 9.33
CA ALA A 71 0.60 -26.86 10.54
C ALA A 71 1.52 -25.62 10.55
N ASP A 72 2.72 -25.72 9.97
CA ASP A 72 3.70 -24.63 9.93
C ASP A 72 3.23 -23.48 9.03
N SER A 73 2.25 -23.73 8.16
CA SER A 73 1.62 -22.68 7.36
C SER A 73 0.77 -21.71 8.19
N LYS A 74 0.30 -22.09 9.39
CA LYS A 74 -0.70 -21.33 10.17
C LYS A 74 -0.07 -20.17 10.96
N GLN A 75 -0.06 -19.00 10.36
CA GLN A 75 0.57 -17.79 10.90
C GLN A 75 -0.44 -16.83 11.53
N LEU A 76 -0.20 -16.42 12.78
CA LEU A 76 -0.97 -15.42 13.49
C LEU A 76 -0.40 -14.02 13.21
N VAL A 77 -1.23 -13.13 12.66
CA VAL A 77 -0.82 -11.79 12.26
C VAL A 77 -1.74 -10.71 12.84
N THR A 78 -1.17 -9.56 13.16
CA THR A 78 -1.91 -8.43 13.72
C THR A 78 -2.30 -7.44 12.63
N ILE A 79 -3.56 -7.02 12.63
CA ILE A 79 -4.10 -5.99 11.73
C ILE A 79 -4.76 -4.86 12.52
N SER A 80 -4.86 -3.67 11.92
CA SER A 80 -5.62 -2.58 12.54
C SER A 80 -7.10 -2.91 12.62
N GLY A 81 -7.78 -2.43 13.67
CA GLY A 81 -9.23 -2.61 13.83
C GLY A 81 -10.03 -2.03 12.67
N ARG A 82 -9.54 -0.95 12.04
CA ARG A 82 -10.14 -0.42 10.80
C ARG A 82 -10.01 -1.35 9.61
N SER A 83 -8.84 -1.96 9.40
CA SER A 83 -8.66 -2.98 8.36
C SER A 83 -9.54 -4.20 8.63
N SER A 84 -9.66 -4.61 9.90
CA SER A 84 -10.53 -5.72 10.32
C SER A 84 -12.01 -5.41 10.03
N ALA A 85 -12.49 -4.23 10.42
CA ALA A 85 -13.86 -3.80 10.15
C ALA A 85 -14.15 -3.71 8.65
N PHE A 86 -13.23 -3.14 7.87
CA PHE A 86 -13.32 -3.11 6.41
C PHE A 86 -13.43 -4.52 5.84
N LEU A 87 -12.50 -5.41 6.18
CA LEU A 87 -12.46 -6.78 5.67
C LEU A 87 -13.74 -7.56 6.02
N ASN A 88 -14.29 -7.38 7.23
CA ASN A 88 -15.51 -8.04 7.65
C ASN A 88 -16.75 -7.64 6.83
N GLY A 89 -16.81 -6.38 6.39
CA GLY A 89 -17.85 -5.86 5.51
C GLY A 89 -17.55 -5.98 4.01
N PHE A 90 -16.37 -6.49 3.63
CA PHE A 90 -15.95 -6.55 2.25
C PHE A 90 -16.40 -7.87 1.60
N GLY A 91 -17.20 -7.76 0.53
CA GLY A 91 -17.80 -8.92 -0.16
C GLY A 91 -16.80 -10.05 -0.49
N PRO A 92 -15.67 -9.78 -1.16
CA PRO A 92 -14.73 -10.83 -1.56
C PRO A 92 -13.75 -11.24 -0.44
N LYS A 93 -14.05 -11.02 0.85
CA LYS A 93 -13.13 -11.31 1.97
C LYS A 93 -12.60 -12.74 1.99
N SER A 94 -13.39 -13.73 1.57
CA SER A 94 -12.99 -15.14 1.55
C SER A 94 -11.81 -15.41 0.62
N LYS A 95 -11.62 -14.58 -0.42
CA LYS A 95 -10.51 -14.70 -1.37
C LYS A 95 -9.15 -14.33 -0.79
N PHE A 96 -9.13 -13.63 0.35
CA PHE A 96 -7.89 -13.21 1.01
C PHE A 96 -7.34 -14.27 1.98
N GLY A 97 -8.08 -15.35 2.27
CA GLY A 97 -7.58 -16.41 3.14
C GLY A 97 -7.33 -15.98 4.59
N VAL A 98 -8.06 -14.96 5.06
CA VAL A 98 -7.96 -14.44 6.42
C VAL A 98 -9.00 -15.13 7.30
N VAL A 99 -8.53 -15.69 8.42
CA VAL A 99 -9.33 -16.39 9.42
C VAL A 99 -9.45 -15.53 10.66
N THR A 100 -10.66 -15.32 11.16
CA THR A 100 -10.95 -14.45 12.31
C THR A 100 -11.47 -15.19 13.54
N SER A 101 -11.61 -16.51 13.45
CA SER A 101 -12.10 -17.39 14.52
C SER A 101 -11.32 -18.70 14.54
N GLY A 102 -11.22 -19.36 15.69
CA GLY A 102 -10.48 -20.64 15.78
C GLY A 102 -8.98 -20.46 15.62
N LEU A 103 -8.42 -19.42 16.26
CA LEU A 103 -7.01 -19.04 16.13
C LEU A 103 -6.05 -19.86 17.02
N THR A 104 -6.55 -20.86 17.75
CA THR A 104 -5.77 -21.66 18.72
C THR A 104 -4.59 -22.40 18.08
N ASP A 105 -4.72 -22.74 16.80
CA ASP A 105 -3.69 -23.49 16.06
C ASP A 105 -2.76 -22.56 15.26
N TYR A 106 -2.96 -21.25 15.34
CA TYR A 106 -2.13 -20.27 14.65
C TYR A 106 -1.06 -19.75 15.62
N PHE A 107 0.17 -19.67 15.14
CA PHE A 107 1.30 -19.22 15.97
C PHE A 107 1.90 -17.95 15.42
N LYS A 108 2.51 -17.17 16.32
CA LYS A 108 3.18 -15.93 15.96
C LYS A 108 4.63 -16.23 15.59
N ASP A 109 4.97 -16.05 14.33
CA ASP A 109 6.35 -16.06 13.84
C ASP A 109 6.84 -14.62 13.63
N GLY A 110 7.91 -14.23 14.34
CA GLY A 110 8.51 -12.90 14.20
C GLY A 110 9.25 -12.69 12.87
N SER A 111 9.64 -13.79 12.23
CA SER A 111 10.36 -13.81 10.95
C SER A 111 9.40 -13.80 9.76
N PHE A 112 8.13 -14.11 9.97
CA PHE A 112 7.10 -14.08 8.93
C PHE A 112 6.49 -12.69 8.76
N VAL A 113 6.50 -12.20 7.52
CA VAL A 113 5.72 -11.05 7.10
C VAL A 113 4.67 -11.52 6.09
N PRO A 114 3.37 -11.37 6.39
CA PRO A 114 2.33 -11.84 5.48
C PRO A 114 2.35 -11.05 4.19
N ALA A 115 1.95 -11.71 3.10
CA ALA A 115 1.53 -11.03 1.89
C ALA A 115 0.41 -10.04 2.22
N LYS A 116 0.36 -8.91 1.52
CA LYS A 116 -0.62 -7.84 1.79
C LYS A 116 -1.30 -7.40 0.51
N ALA A 117 -2.61 -7.21 0.59
CA ALA A 117 -3.38 -6.46 -0.38
C ALA A 117 -3.63 -5.05 0.15
N ARG A 118 -3.29 -4.05 -0.66
CA ARG A 118 -3.68 -2.66 -0.46
C ARG A 118 -4.85 -2.37 -1.37
N ILE A 119 -6.01 -2.12 -0.77
CA ILE A 119 -7.28 -1.95 -1.45
C ILE A 119 -7.71 -0.50 -1.30
N ALA A 120 -8.07 0.16 -2.39
CA ALA A 120 -8.57 1.52 -2.36
C ALA A 120 -9.83 1.67 -3.20
N THR A 121 -10.84 2.38 -2.69
CA THR A 121 -12.06 2.68 -3.44
C THR A 121 -11.73 3.54 -4.66
N ILE A 122 -12.32 3.24 -5.81
CA ILE A 122 -12.24 4.08 -7.00
C ILE A 122 -13.25 5.22 -6.83
N VAL A 123 -12.78 6.45 -6.96
CA VAL A 123 -13.59 7.67 -6.85
C VAL A 123 -13.42 8.54 -8.08
N ALA A 124 -14.32 9.50 -8.25
CA ALA A 124 -14.17 10.54 -9.26
C ALA A 124 -12.82 11.27 -9.06
N GLY A 125 -12.15 11.60 -10.17
CA GLY A 125 -10.80 12.15 -10.11
C GLY A 125 -10.76 13.53 -9.43
N THR A 126 -10.19 13.61 -8.23
CA THR A 126 -9.92 14.88 -7.56
C THR A 126 -8.59 15.44 -8.03
N THR A 127 -8.53 16.75 -8.27
CA THR A 127 -7.27 17.41 -8.63
C THR A 127 -6.55 17.78 -7.34
N GLU A 128 -5.48 17.06 -7.07
CA GLU A 128 -4.60 17.28 -5.94
C GLU A 128 -3.39 18.10 -6.37
N THR A 129 -2.86 18.91 -5.46
CA THR A 129 -1.60 19.63 -5.69
C THR A 129 -0.49 18.94 -4.93
N SER A 130 0.57 18.52 -5.64
CA SER A 130 1.78 17.96 -5.03
C SER A 130 2.37 18.96 -4.05
N LYS A 131 2.48 18.59 -2.77
CA LYS A 131 3.13 19.44 -1.78
C LYS A 131 4.62 19.66 -2.10
N ILE A 132 5.29 18.64 -2.66
CA ILE A 132 6.72 18.67 -2.99
C ILE A 132 7.03 19.58 -4.18
N THR A 133 6.19 19.53 -5.23
CA THR A 133 6.50 20.17 -6.51
C THR A 133 5.49 21.24 -6.92
N GLY A 134 4.35 21.37 -6.25
CA GLY A 134 3.25 22.24 -6.66
C GLY A 134 2.52 21.78 -7.93
N ARG A 135 2.95 20.70 -8.58
CA ARG A 135 2.29 20.18 -9.79
C ARG A 135 0.94 19.56 -9.44
N LYS A 136 -0.07 19.89 -10.23
CA LYS A 136 -1.39 19.26 -10.13
C LYS A 136 -1.34 17.83 -10.66
N TYR A 137 -1.98 16.90 -9.96
CA TYR A 137 -2.18 15.53 -10.40
C TYR A 137 -3.62 15.11 -10.08
N LYS A 138 -4.15 14.14 -10.83
CA LYS A 138 -5.47 13.59 -10.53
C LYS A 138 -5.32 12.35 -9.65
N SER A 139 -5.89 12.38 -8.45
CA SER A 139 -6.08 11.17 -7.64
C SER A 139 -7.44 10.55 -8.00
N LYS A 140 -7.47 9.24 -8.23
CA LYS A 140 -8.72 8.48 -8.46
C LYS A 140 -9.00 7.47 -7.35
N THR A 141 -8.21 7.51 -6.28
CA THR A 141 -8.31 6.58 -5.15
C THR A 141 -8.83 7.33 -3.93
N GLY A 142 -9.88 6.79 -3.32
CA GLY A 142 -10.46 7.27 -2.07
C GLY A 142 -9.85 6.57 -0.85
N THR A 143 -10.71 6.12 0.06
CA THR A 143 -10.28 5.41 1.27
C THR A 143 -9.55 4.13 0.91
N ALA A 144 -8.43 3.88 1.61
CA ALA A 144 -7.59 2.72 1.39
C ALA A 144 -7.33 1.95 2.68
N TYR A 145 -7.25 0.62 2.55
CA TYR A 145 -7.00 -0.33 3.63
C TYR A 145 -5.94 -1.34 3.20
N THR A 146 -5.15 -1.79 4.17
CA THR A 146 -4.20 -2.89 3.96
C THR A 146 -4.70 -4.09 4.74
N VAL A 147 -4.85 -5.22 4.04
CA VAL A 147 -5.29 -6.50 4.60
C VAL A 147 -4.24 -7.57 4.30
N PRO A 148 -3.99 -8.51 5.22
CA PRO A 148 -3.10 -9.62 4.95
C PRO A 148 -3.77 -10.60 3.98
N MET A 149 -2.95 -11.46 3.39
CA MET A 149 -3.35 -12.49 2.47
C MET A 149 -2.68 -13.81 2.82
N GLY A 150 -3.43 -14.89 2.67
CA GLY A 150 -2.92 -16.25 2.80
C GLY A 150 -3.60 -17.20 1.83
N GLN A 151 -3.26 -18.48 1.96
CA GLN A 151 -3.84 -19.55 1.16
C GLN A 151 -5.35 -19.63 1.33
N THR A 152 -6.02 -20.05 0.26
CA THR A 152 -7.42 -20.48 0.27
C THR A 152 -7.54 -21.82 -0.43
N THR A 153 -8.67 -22.52 -0.23
CA THR A 153 -8.96 -23.75 -0.96
C THR A 153 -8.87 -23.50 -2.47
N GLY A 154 -7.86 -24.10 -3.12
CA GLY A 154 -7.60 -23.94 -4.57
C GLY A 154 -6.55 -22.86 -4.93
N ALA A 155 -6.09 -22.05 -3.98
CA ALA A 155 -5.04 -21.04 -4.19
C ALA A 155 -3.95 -21.11 -3.12
N THR A 156 -3.13 -22.17 -3.19
CA THR A 156 -1.99 -22.42 -2.28
C THR A 156 -0.72 -21.65 -2.65
N ARG A 157 -0.68 -21.07 -3.85
CA ARG A 157 0.44 -20.28 -4.37
C ARG A 157 0.06 -18.81 -4.47
N TYR A 158 0.97 -17.92 -4.11
CA TYR A 158 0.76 -16.47 -4.11
C TYR A 158 0.14 -15.95 -5.42
N GLN A 159 0.71 -16.30 -6.58
CA GLN A 159 0.19 -15.83 -7.87
C GLN A 159 -1.23 -16.37 -8.18
N LYS A 160 -1.56 -17.58 -7.71
CA LYS A 160 -2.93 -18.13 -7.87
C LYS A 160 -3.93 -17.31 -7.04
N ALA A 161 -3.56 -16.95 -5.81
CA ALA A 161 -4.40 -16.12 -4.95
C ALA A 161 -4.58 -14.71 -5.55
N VAL A 162 -3.50 -14.09 -6.04
CA VAL A 162 -3.56 -12.80 -6.76
C VAL A 162 -4.51 -12.87 -7.95
N ASN A 163 -4.40 -13.90 -8.79
CA ASN A 163 -5.28 -14.06 -9.95
C ASN A 163 -6.74 -14.27 -9.55
N ALA A 164 -7.01 -15.07 -8.51
CA ALA A 164 -8.37 -15.30 -8.00
C ALA A 164 -9.02 -14.03 -7.44
N ILE A 165 -8.23 -13.18 -6.77
CA ILE A 165 -8.67 -11.87 -6.28
C ILE A 165 -8.91 -10.92 -7.45
N LEU A 166 -7.98 -10.82 -8.39
CA LEU A 166 -8.11 -9.94 -9.56
C LEU A 166 -9.28 -10.34 -10.48
N ALA A 167 -9.71 -11.59 -10.45
CA ALA A 167 -10.90 -12.05 -11.17
C ALA A 167 -12.23 -11.63 -10.52
N ASP A 168 -12.22 -11.04 -9.32
CA ASP A 168 -13.43 -10.53 -8.69
C ASP A 168 -13.99 -9.30 -9.42
N ALA A 169 -15.30 -9.20 -9.55
CA ALA A 169 -15.97 -8.07 -10.19
C ALA A 169 -15.70 -6.73 -9.47
N VAL A 170 -15.38 -6.77 -8.17
CA VAL A 170 -15.00 -5.57 -7.41
C VAL A 170 -13.70 -4.94 -7.94
N PHE A 171 -12.80 -5.74 -8.54
CA PHE A 171 -11.47 -5.33 -9.02
C PHE A 171 -11.31 -5.38 -10.55
N SER A 172 -12.23 -6.02 -11.27
CA SER A 172 -12.11 -6.28 -12.71
C SER A 172 -13.17 -5.57 -13.54
N GLY A 173 -12.85 -5.35 -14.82
CA GLY A 173 -13.76 -4.77 -15.79
C GLY A 173 -13.98 -3.26 -15.64
N SER A 174 -14.87 -2.73 -16.47
CA SER A 174 -15.24 -1.30 -16.49
C SER A 174 -16.07 -0.87 -15.27
N GLY A 175 -16.68 -1.82 -14.56
CA GLY A 175 -17.48 -1.61 -13.35
C GLY A 175 -16.70 -1.76 -12.04
N ALA A 176 -15.36 -1.91 -12.09
CA ALA A 176 -14.54 -2.07 -10.89
C ALA A 176 -14.78 -0.90 -9.92
N THR A 177 -15.07 -1.24 -8.67
CA THR A 177 -15.32 -0.26 -7.61
C THR A 177 -14.09 -0.03 -6.75
N HIS A 178 -13.11 -0.93 -6.82
CA HIS A 178 -11.88 -0.86 -6.05
C HIS A 178 -10.67 -1.11 -6.95
N SER A 179 -9.57 -0.46 -6.59
CA SER A 179 -8.23 -0.77 -7.10
C SER A 179 -7.48 -1.55 -6.03
N ILE A 180 -6.58 -2.43 -6.47
CA ILE A 180 -5.79 -3.27 -5.57
C ILE A 180 -4.34 -3.36 -6.04
N SER A 181 -3.43 -3.38 -5.09
CA SER A 181 -2.01 -3.70 -5.30
C SER A 181 -1.55 -4.68 -4.24
N PHE A 182 -0.53 -5.47 -4.55
CA PHE A 182 -0.08 -6.56 -3.69
C PHE A 182 1.38 -6.41 -3.31
N ASP A 183 1.69 -6.69 -2.05
CA ASP A 183 3.04 -6.94 -1.57
C ASP A 183 3.15 -8.46 -1.29
N PRO A 184 4.20 -9.15 -1.78
CA PRO A 184 4.40 -10.56 -1.51
C PRO A 184 4.74 -10.81 -0.04
N GLU A 185 4.62 -12.07 0.39
CA GLU A 185 5.10 -12.50 1.71
C GLU A 185 6.64 -12.50 1.76
N GLU A 186 7.19 -12.30 2.96
CA GLU A 186 8.62 -12.35 3.22
C GLU A 186 8.89 -13.22 4.44
N PHE A 187 9.86 -14.12 4.33
CA PHE A 187 10.48 -14.77 5.50
C PHE A 187 11.84 -14.13 5.72
N ARG A 188 11.99 -13.47 6.85
CA ARG A 188 13.23 -12.80 7.23
C ARG A 188 14.10 -13.80 7.97
N ARG A 189 15.41 -13.73 7.72
CA ARG A 189 16.38 -14.38 8.57
C ARG A 189 16.68 -13.39 9.69
N ASP A 190 16.22 -13.68 10.89
CA ASP A 190 16.66 -13.02 12.11
C ASP A 190 18.12 -13.36 12.43
#